data_AF-A0A967Q0X2-F1
#
_entry.id   AF-A0A967Q0X2-F1
#
_cell.length_a   1.000
_cell.length_b   1.000
_cell.length_c   1.000
_cell.angle_alpha   90.00
_cell.angle_beta   90.00
_cell.angle_gamma   90.00
#
_symmetry.space_group_name_H-M   'P 1'
#
loop_
_entity.id
_entity.type
_entity.pdbx_description
1 polymer ?
#
loop_
_entity_poly.entity_id
_entity_poly.type
_entity_poly.pdbx_seq_one_letter_code
_entity_poly.pdbx_strand_id
1 'polypeptide(L)'
;DGDGVPETPVPTGQVVDDSDQDGYGVYAGVQVPAPLGKFGLEYNYGSKYWSPFTQAQDDIIGSKLATRGHVGEAYYMFDVNPRMFIKLGGLYYDYEYTNSGSPVGTPQNVDEVQDGTAFSMLPAIDTAWDANASLTIKF
;
A
#
# COMPACT_ATOMS: atom_id res chain seq x y z
N ASP A 1 -11.12 -20.18 -46.18
CA ASP A 1 -12.13 -20.00 -45.12
C ASP A 1 -11.41 -20.06 -43.80
N GLY A 2 -11.31 -18.91 -43.13
CA GLY A 2 -10.47 -18.68 -41.94
C GLY A 2 -11.35 -18.40 -40.74
N ASP A 3 -11.49 -19.40 -39.90
CA ASP A 3 -12.29 -19.43 -38.69
C ASP A 3 -11.44 -18.84 -37.55
N GLY A 4 -11.54 -17.51 -37.40
CA GLY A 4 -10.99 -16.76 -36.29
C GLY A 4 -11.71 -17.09 -35.00
N VAL A 5 -11.19 -18.06 -34.25
CA VAL A 5 -11.47 -18.19 -32.82
C VAL A 5 -10.66 -17.11 -32.11
N PRO A 6 -11.26 -16.24 -31.28
CA PRO A 6 -10.48 -15.33 -30.46
C PRO A 6 -9.67 -16.19 -29.47
N GLU A 7 -8.35 -16.15 -29.61
CA GLU A 7 -7.39 -16.77 -28.69
C GLU A 7 -7.65 -16.19 -27.28
N THR A 8 -8.47 -16.86 -26.48
CA THR A 8 -8.59 -16.54 -25.06
C THR A 8 -7.21 -16.78 -24.45
N PRO A 9 -6.59 -15.80 -23.78
CA PRO A 9 -5.27 -15.98 -23.18
C PRO A 9 -5.35 -17.14 -22.18
N VAL A 10 -4.82 -18.30 -22.56
CA VAL A 10 -4.73 -19.47 -21.68
C VAL A 10 -3.55 -19.20 -20.74
N PRO A 11 -3.70 -19.33 -19.41
CA PRO A 11 -2.56 -19.18 -18.50
C PRO A 11 -1.51 -20.27 -18.83
N THR A 12 -0.42 -19.90 -19.48
CA THR A 12 0.59 -20.85 -20.03
C THR A 12 1.54 -21.42 -18.98
N GLY A 13 1.35 -21.14 -17.69
CA GLY A 13 2.23 -21.64 -16.62
C GLY A 13 3.69 -21.19 -16.76
N GLN A 14 3.99 -20.25 -17.65
CA GLN A 14 5.30 -19.64 -17.78
C GLN A 14 5.45 -18.57 -16.68
N VAL A 15 6.58 -18.63 -15.96
CA VAL A 15 7.02 -17.48 -15.16
C VAL A 15 7.13 -16.29 -16.10
N VAL A 16 6.37 -15.24 -15.80
CA VAL A 16 6.18 -14.07 -16.66
C VAL A 16 7.49 -13.26 -16.78
N ASP A 17 8.47 -13.55 -15.91
CA ASP A 17 9.82 -13.01 -15.93
C ASP A 17 10.75 -13.96 -15.13
N ASP A 18 11.95 -14.25 -15.65
CA ASP A 18 12.97 -15.15 -15.04
C ASP A 18 14.26 -14.38 -14.69
N SER A 19 14.17 -13.05 -14.66
CA SER A 19 15.26 -12.15 -14.27
C SER A 19 15.29 -11.90 -12.76
N ASP A 20 16.49 -11.76 -12.19
CA ASP A 20 16.66 -11.32 -10.80
C ASP A 20 16.14 -9.88 -10.66
N GLN A 21 15.16 -9.68 -9.79
CA GLN A 21 14.53 -8.39 -9.54
C GLN A 21 14.74 -7.97 -8.08
N ASP A 22 15.35 -6.80 -7.87
CA ASP A 22 15.61 -6.26 -6.55
C ASP A 22 14.45 -5.37 -6.06
N GLY A 23 13.96 -5.65 -4.85
CA GLY A 23 12.95 -4.86 -4.16
C GLY A 23 13.48 -4.25 -2.87
N TYR A 24 13.34 -2.93 -2.71
CA TYR A 24 13.65 -2.20 -1.49
C TYR A 24 12.51 -1.25 -1.07
N GLY A 25 12.53 -0.84 0.19
CA GLY A 25 11.57 0.09 0.76
C GLY A 25 12.21 0.96 1.83
N VAL A 26 11.62 2.13 2.06
CA VAL A 26 12.08 3.13 3.05
C VAL A 26 10.89 3.51 3.93
N TYR A 27 11.11 3.50 5.24
CA TYR A 27 10.18 4.04 6.23
C TYR A 27 10.89 5.15 7.00
N ALA A 28 10.24 6.29 7.17
CA ALA A 28 10.69 7.37 8.04
C ALA A 28 9.51 8.01 8.75
N GLY A 29 9.69 8.43 10.00
CA GLY A 29 8.63 9.06 10.77
C GLY A 29 9.17 9.95 11.87
N VAL A 30 8.41 10.99 12.19
CA VAL A 30 8.69 11.91 13.28
C VAL A 30 7.43 12.10 14.13
N GLN A 31 7.62 12.13 15.44
CA GLN A 31 6.56 12.49 16.38
C GLN A 31 7.07 13.64 17.25
N VAL A 32 6.27 14.68 17.36
CA VAL A 32 6.59 15.89 18.12
C VAL A 32 5.51 16.17 19.17
N PRO A 33 5.87 16.77 20.32
CA PRO A 33 4.89 17.25 21.27
C PRO A 33 4.04 18.37 20.64
N ALA A 34 2.74 18.38 20.93
CA ALA A 34 1.79 19.35 20.41
C ALA A 34 0.82 19.80 21.53
N PRO A 35 0.09 20.91 21.37
CA PRO A 35 -0.88 21.35 22.38
C PRO A 35 -1.90 20.25 22.69
N LEU A 36 -2.09 19.90 23.96
CA LEU A 36 -3.01 18.83 24.37
C LEU A 36 -2.65 17.43 23.82
N GLY A 37 -1.38 17.18 23.47
CA GLY A 37 -0.87 15.83 23.21
C GLY A 37 0.31 15.77 22.25
N LYS A 38 0.17 15.01 21.16
CA LYS A 38 1.29 14.72 20.23
C LYS A 38 0.82 14.69 18.79
N PHE A 39 1.70 15.13 17.90
CA PHE A 39 1.49 15.05 16.46
C PHE A 39 2.56 14.17 15.83
N GLY A 40 2.16 13.30 14.89
CA GLY A 40 3.06 12.42 14.17
C GLY A 40 2.86 12.50 12.66
N LEU A 41 3.97 12.41 11.96
CA LEU A 41 4.03 12.26 10.50
C LEU A 41 4.90 11.07 10.18
N GLU A 42 4.45 10.26 9.23
CA GLU A 42 5.16 9.08 8.79
C GLU A 42 5.05 8.94 7.28
N TYR A 43 6.11 8.48 6.65
CA TYR A 43 6.21 8.30 5.22
C TYR A 43 6.84 6.95 4.89
N ASN A 44 6.30 6.31 3.87
CA ASN A 44 6.70 5.01 3.39
C ASN A 44 6.85 5.02 1.89
N TYR A 45 7.88 4.34 1.42
CA TYR A 45 8.09 4.08 0.00
C TYR A 45 8.43 2.61 -0.21
N GLY A 46 7.80 1.99 -1.21
CA GLY A 46 8.16 0.67 -1.71
C GLY A 46 8.43 0.71 -3.21
N SER A 47 9.56 0.15 -3.63
CA SER A 47 9.88 0.01 -5.06
C SER A 47 8.99 -1.03 -5.78
N LYS A 48 9.07 -1.08 -7.12
CA LYS A 48 8.27 -1.97 -7.98
C LYS A 48 8.22 -3.44 -7.52
N TYR A 49 9.34 -4.01 -7.09
CA TYR A 49 9.41 -5.41 -6.66
C TYR A 49 9.43 -5.57 -5.14
N TRP A 50 9.14 -4.49 -4.42
CA TRP A 50 9.03 -4.52 -2.96
C TRP A 50 8.00 -5.57 -2.53
N SER A 51 8.45 -6.46 -1.64
CA SER A 51 7.68 -7.56 -1.10
C SER A 51 7.96 -7.63 0.40
N PRO A 52 7.17 -6.96 1.25
CA PRO A 52 7.43 -7.01 2.68
C PRO A 52 6.98 -8.34 3.29
N PHE A 53 7.62 -8.71 4.40
CA PHE A 53 7.13 -9.77 5.29
C PHE A 53 5.97 -9.27 6.19
N THR A 54 5.03 -8.48 5.64
CA THR A 54 3.90 -7.89 6.40
C THR A 54 2.56 -8.58 6.12
N GLN A 55 2.59 -9.83 5.61
CA GLN A 55 1.43 -10.69 5.35
C GLN A 55 0.51 -10.95 6.57
N ALA A 56 0.82 -10.37 7.73
CA ALA A 56 0.06 -10.46 8.98
C ALA A 56 -0.40 -9.09 9.54
N GLN A 57 -0.30 -7.99 8.77
CA GLN A 57 -0.80 -6.68 9.19
C GLN A 57 -2.24 -6.46 8.70
N ASP A 58 -3.16 -6.47 9.66
CA ASP A 58 -4.60 -6.20 9.50
C ASP A 58 -4.83 -4.67 9.49
N ASP A 59 -4.52 -4.01 8.37
CA ASP A 59 -4.97 -2.64 8.08
C ASP A 59 -6.07 -2.69 7.01
N ILE A 60 -7.10 -1.85 7.14
CA ILE A 60 -8.35 -1.91 6.36
C ILE A 60 -8.13 -1.80 4.84
N ILE A 61 -7.03 -1.18 4.40
CA ILE A 61 -6.67 -0.99 2.98
C ILE A 61 -5.42 -1.81 2.59
N GLY A 62 -4.87 -2.58 3.53
CA GLY A 62 -3.60 -3.29 3.39
C GLY A 62 -2.51 -2.62 4.23
N SER A 63 -1.50 -3.40 4.62
CA SER A 63 -0.34 -2.90 5.37
C SER A 63 0.28 -1.71 4.63
N LYS A 64 0.38 -0.55 5.29
CA LYS A 64 1.14 0.64 4.85
C LYS A 64 2.54 0.32 4.31
N LEU A 65 3.15 -0.72 4.86
CA LEU A 65 4.49 -1.19 4.50
C LEU A 65 4.51 -2.07 3.26
N ALA A 66 3.36 -2.46 2.71
CA ALA A 66 3.22 -3.32 1.52
C ALA A 66 2.89 -2.59 0.23
N THR A 67 2.73 -1.27 0.31
CA THR A 67 2.54 -0.42 -0.86
C THR A 67 3.80 -0.36 -1.71
N ARG A 68 3.64 -0.64 -3.01
CA ARG A 68 4.61 -0.35 -4.06
C ARG A 68 4.26 1.03 -4.64
N GLY A 69 4.95 2.05 -4.15
CA GLY A 69 4.57 3.45 -4.29
C GLY A 69 4.79 4.18 -2.97
N HIS A 70 3.98 5.21 -2.72
CA HIS A 70 4.13 6.14 -1.62
C HIS A 70 2.96 6.02 -0.63
N VAL A 71 3.27 6.07 0.67
CA VAL A 71 2.23 6.20 1.71
C VAL A 71 2.63 7.25 2.72
N GLY A 72 1.77 8.26 2.88
CA GLY A 72 1.85 9.24 3.95
C GLY A 72 0.83 8.94 5.04
N GLU A 73 1.23 9.06 6.30
CA GLU A 73 0.31 9.11 7.45
C GLU A 73 0.56 10.38 8.24
N ALA A 74 -0.52 11.04 8.64
CA ALA A 74 -0.51 12.06 9.66
C ALA A 74 -1.47 11.65 10.77
N TYR A 75 -1.05 11.82 12.02
CA TYR A 75 -1.92 11.55 13.16
C TYR A 75 -1.74 12.54 14.30
N TYR A 76 -2.81 12.74 15.05
CA TYR A 76 -2.83 13.51 16.27
C TYR A 76 -3.30 12.64 17.42
N MET A 77 -2.57 12.66 18.52
CA MET A 77 -2.93 12.03 19.78
C MET A 77 -3.34 13.12 20.77
N PHE A 78 -4.59 13.12 21.19
CA PHE A 78 -5.11 14.01 22.22
C PHE A 78 -5.03 13.32 23.57
N ASP A 79 -4.24 13.87 24.48
CA ASP A 79 -4.13 13.38 25.85
C ASP A 79 -5.29 13.96 26.67
N VAL A 80 -6.28 13.12 26.97
CA VAL A 80 -7.45 13.54 27.77
C VAL A 80 -7.12 13.48 29.26
N ASN A 81 -6.38 12.46 29.68
CA ASN A 81 -5.78 12.36 31.00
C ASN A 81 -4.53 11.45 30.93
N PRO A 82 -3.70 11.36 31.99
CA PRO A 82 -2.46 10.56 31.97
C PRO A 82 -2.65 9.06 31.65
N ARG A 83 -3.89 8.57 31.67
CA ARG A 83 -4.27 7.18 31.40
C ARG A 83 -5.15 7.03 30.16
N MET A 84 -5.53 8.12 29.48
CA MET A 84 -6.47 8.09 28.37
C MET A 84 -6.06 9.05 27.27
N PHE A 85 -5.92 8.52 26.06
CA PHE A 85 -5.66 9.31 24.86
C PHE A 85 -6.56 8.87 23.71
N ILE A 86 -6.88 9.82 22.84
CA ILE A 86 -7.58 9.60 21.58
C ILE A 86 -6.58 9.80 20.45
N LYS A 87 -6.39 8.81 19.56
CA LYS A 87 -5.61 8.96 18.33
C LYS A 87 -6.58 9.18 17.17
N LEU A 88 -6.35 10.23 16.39
CA LEU A 88 -6.96 10.43 15.07
C LEU A 88 -5.84 10.33 14.04
N GLY A 89 -6.00 9.49 13.03
CA GLY A 89 -5.01 9.28 11.98
C GLY A 89 -5.65 9.31 10.61
N GLY A 90 -4.93 9.84 9.63
CA GLY A 90 -5.27 9.78 8.22
C GLY A 90 -4.09 9.24 7.43
N LEU A 91 -4.37 8.32 6.50
CA LEU A 91 -3.40 7.75 5.58
C LEU A 91 -3.81 8.10 4.15
N TYR A 92 -2.80 8.45 3.36
CA TYR A 92 -2.91 8.65 1.93
C TYR A 92 -1.95 7.71 1.23
N TYR A 93 -2.49 6.92 0.31
CA TYR A 93 -1.78 5.97 -0.51
C TYR A 93 -1.77 6.47 -1.94
N ASP A 94 -0.59 6.40 -2.54
CA ASP A 94 -0.32 6.69 -3.95
C ASP A 94 0.47 5.50 -4.51
N TYR A 95 -0.21 4.67 -5.29
CA TYR A 95 0.27 3.39 -5.78
C TYR A 95 0.87 3.56 -7.17
N GLU A 96 2.18 3.40 -7.28
CA GLU A 96 2.86 3.48 -8.56
C GLU A 96 2.79 2.14 -9.32
N TYR A 97 2.72 1.02 -8.58
CA TYR A 97 2.71 -0.32 -9.16
C TYR A 97 1.57 -1.22 -8.62
N THR A 98 1.01 -2.02 -9.53
CA THR A 98 -0.03 -3.01 -9.21
C THR A 98 0.49 -4.17 -8.35
N ASN A 99 -0.44 -4.97 -7.83
CA ASN A 99 -0.16 -6.16 -7.00
C ASN A 99 0.58 -5.87 -5.68
N SER A 100 0.51 -4.66 -5.13
CA SER A 100 1.05 -4.31 -3.81
C SER A 100 0.62 -5.34 -2.74
N GLY A 101 1.57 -5.93 -2.01
CA GLY A 101 1.33 -6.98 -1.01
C GLY A 101 1.07 -8.40 -1.55
N SER A 102 0.92 -8.59 -2.87
CA SER A 102 0.75 -9.90 -3.51
C SER A 102 2.09 -10.44 -4.03
N PRO A 103 2.42 -11.72 -3.74
CA PRO A 103 3.54 -12.41 -4.40
C PRO A 103 3.19 -12.91 -5.81
N VAL A 104 1.94 -12.75 -6.24
CA VAL A 104 1.43 -13.28 -7.51
C VAL A 104 1.28 -12.18 -8.56
N GLY A 105 1.86 -12.42 -9.74
CA GLY A 105 1.76 -11.56 -10.92
C GLY A 105 2.80 -10.43 -10.97
N THR A 106 3.43 -10.23 -12.12
CA THR A 106 4.43 -9.17 -12.32
C THR A 106 3.81 -7.79 -12.11
N PRO A 107 4.35 -6.95 -11.21
CA PRO A 107 3.85 -5.59 -10.98
C PRO A 107 3.91 -4.77 -12.28
N GLN A 108 2.81 -4.12 -12.64
CA GLN A 108 2.72 -3.19 -13.77
C GLN A 108 2.55 -1.77 -13.24
N ASN A 109 2.91 -0.74 -14.02
CA ASN A 109 2.58 0.64 -13.64
C ASN A 109 1.06 0.81 -13.59
N VAL A 110 0.55 1.50 -12.58
CA VAL A 110 -0.90 1.71 -12.44
C VAL A 110 -1.45 2.54 -13.61
N ASP A 111 -0.74 3.60 -14.02
CA ASP A 111 -1.14 4.45 -15.15
C ASP A 111 -1.27 3.64 -16.46
N GLU A 112 -0.28 2.80 -16.76
CA GLU A 112 -0.29 1.98 -17.98
C GLU A 112 -1.48 1.02 -18.02
N VAL A 113 -1.89 0.51 -16.85
CA VAL A 113 -3.06 -0.36 -16.72
C VAL A 113 -4.37 0.42 -16.87
N GLN A 114 -4.46 1.62 -16.30
CA GLN A 114 -5.64 2.49 -16.44
C GLN A 114 -5.82 3.00 -17.87
N ASP A 115 -4.72 3.29 -18.57
CA ASP A 115 -4.71 3.68 -19.98
C ASP A 115 -4.93 2.48 -20.93
N GLY A 116 -5.02 1.26 -20.40
CA GLY A 116 -5.27 0.03 -21.15
C GLY A 116 -4.08 -0.46 -21.98
N THR A 117 -2.89 0.09 -21.74
CA THR A 117 -1.64 -0.28 -22.42
C THR A 117 -0.90 -1.43 -21.74
N ALA A 118 -1.24 -1.72 -20.49
CA ALA A 118 -0.78 -2.88 -19.73
C ALA A 118 -1.97 -3.67 -19.16
N PHE A 119 -1.76 -4.97 -18.94
CA PHE A 119 -2.77 -5.86 -18.36
C PHE A 119 -2.42 -6.19 -16.91
N SER A 120 -3.39 -6.05 -16.00
CA SER A 120 -3.29 -6.49 -14.61
C SER A 120 -4.40 -7.48 -14.29
N MET A 121 -4.04 -8.58 -13.62
CA MET A 121 -5.03 -9.57 -13.15
C MET A 121 -5.86 -9.06 -11.95
N LEU A 122 -5.32 -8.13 -11.18
CA LEU A 122 -6.00 -7.48 -10.06
C LEU A 122 -6.34 -6.03 -10.42
N PRO A 123 -7.40 -5.44 -9.83
CA PRO A 123 -7.72 -4.03 -10.02
C PRO A 123 -6.52 -3.13 -9.69
N ALA A 124 -6.23 -2.18 -10.58
CA ALA A 124 -5.20 -1.17 -10.36
C ALA A 124 -5.84 0.03 -9.66
N ILE A 125 -5.49 0.23 -8.40
CA ILE A 125 -5.86 1.40 -7.61
C ILE A 125 -4.72 2.39 -7.73
N ASP A 126 -5.00 3.62 -8.13
CA ASP A 126 -4.02 4.72 -8.19
C ASP A 126 -3.84 5.36 -6.82
N THR A 127 -4.93 5.82 -6.22
CA THR A 127 -4.87 6.45 -4.89
C THR A 127 -5.93 5.89 -3.94
N ALA A 128 -5.61 5.88 -2.64
CA ALA A 128 -6.56 5.50 -1.60
C ALA A 128 -6.40 6.39 -0.36
N TRP A 129 -7.49 6.55 0.38
CA TRP A 129 -7.52 7.30 1.63
C TRP A 129 -8.09 6.42 2.74
N ASP A 130 -7.44 6.43 3.91
CA ASP A 130 -7.94 5.79 5.11
C ASP A 130 -7.98 6.81 6.26
N ALA A 131 -9.02 6.78 7.06
CA ALA A 131 -9.16 7.61 8.24
C ALA A 131 -9.52 6.73 9.43
N ASN A 132 -8.72 6.80 10.49
CA ASN A 132 -8.90 6.01 11.70
C ASN A 132 -9.03 6.90 12.94
N ALA A 133 -9.80 6.41 13.90
CA ALA A 133 -9.92 6.98 15.23
C ALA A 133 -9.87 5.86 16.26
N SER A 134 -9.06 6.03 17.31
CA SER A 134 -8.99 5.06 18.41
C SER A 134 -8.95 5.75 19.77
N LEU A 135 -9.56 5.09 20.76
CA LEU A 135 -9.54 5.50 22.15
C LEU A 135 -8.77 4.44 22.95
N THR A 136 -7.73 4.86 23.67
CA THR A 136 -6.97 3.95 24.54
C THR A 136 -7.11 4.39 25.99
N ILE A 137 -7.42 3.43 26.86
CA ILE A 137 -7.52 3.61 28.31
C ILE A 137 -6.55 2.64 29.00
N LYS A 138 -5.72 3.15 29.91
CA LYS A 138 -4.82 2.36 30.76
C LYS A 138 -5.42 2.25 32.17
N PHE A 139 -5.63 1.03 32.63
CA PHE A 139 -6.17 0.73 33.97
C PHE A 139 -5.06 0.71 35.03
#